data_AF-L1P853-F1
#
_entry.id   AF-L1P853-F1
#
_cell.length_a   1.000
_cell.length_b   1.000
_cell.length_c   1.000
_cell.angle_alpha   90.00
_cell.angle_beta   90.00
_cell.angle_gamma   90.00
#
_symmetry.space_group_name_H-M   'P 1'
#
loop_
_entity.id
_entity.type
_entity.pdbx_description
1 polymer ?
#
loop_
_entity_poly.entity_id
_entity_poly.type
_entity_poly.pdbx_seq_one_letter_code
_entity_poly.pdbx_strand_id
1 'polypeptide(L)'
;MFTLDKEYILLDIRKWKEEYIDVENLPIEFYLKYRSLLLSYKLNGQDKKSIYIFFCNIANENLDISDFIYEIMDLIIGYCRPDFKIW
;
A
#
# COMPACT_ATOMS: atom_id res chain seq x y z
N MET A 1 2.46 5.94 15.58
CA MET A 1 1.34 5.09 15.15
C MET A 1 1.60 4.73 13.69
N PHE A 2 2.43 3.71 13.50
CA PHE A 2 2.85 3.12 12.21
C PHE A 2 3.30 1.67 12.45
N THR A 3 3.80 1.38 13.65
CA THR A 3 4.22 0.03 14.07
C THR A 3 3.07 -0.97 14.09
N LEU A 4 1.91 -0.60 14.65
CA LEU A 4 0.69 -1.43 14.63
C LEU A 4 0.16 -1.62 13.20
N ASP A 5 0.28 -0.58 12.36
CA ASP A 5 -0.18 -0.64 10.97
C ASP A 5 0.73 -1.51 10.11
N LYS A 6 2.04 -1.54 10.39
CA LYS A 6 3.02 -2.35 9.65
C LYS A 6 2.71 -3.84 9.75
N GLU A 7 2.48 -4.37 10.95
CA GLU A 7 2.19 -5.79 11.13
C GLU A 7 0.89 -6.20 10.42
N TYR A 8 -0.14 -5.35 10.52
CA TYR A 8 -1.40 -5.56 9.82
C TYR A 8 -1.23 -5.54 8.30
N ILE A 9 -0.51 -4.55 7.75
CA ILE A 9 -0.21 -4.46 6.32
C ILE A 9 0.54 -5.70 5.84
N LEU A 10 1.56 -6.15 6.57
CA LEU A 10 2.34 -7.35 6.21
C LEU A 10 1.48 -8.61 6.18
N LEU A 11 0.63 -8.81 7.19
CA LEU A 11 -0.30 -9.94 7.23
C LEU A 11 -1.27 -9.89 6.05
N ASP A 12 -1.81 -8.70 5.75
CA ASP A 12 -2.78 -8.52 4.68
C ASP A 12 -2.17 -8.74 3.30
N ILE A 13 -0.99 -8.19 3.03
CA ILE A 13 -0.27 -8.37 1.78
C ILE A 13 0.10 -9.85 1.55
N ARG A 14 0.48 -10.58 2.60
CA ARG A 14 0.76 -12.02 2.47
C ARG A 14 -0.48 -12.79 2.05
N LYS A 15 -1.67 -12.45 2.58
CA LYS A 15 -2.93 -13.05 2.14
C LYS A 15 -3.24 -12.72 0.68
N TRP A 16 -3.06 -11.46 0.28
CA TRP A 16 -3.20 -11.07 -1.13
C TRP A 16 -2.25 -11.88 -2.03
N LYS A 17 -1.00 -12.11 -1.63
CA LYS A 17 -0.06 -12.94 -2.38
C LYS A 17 -0.42 -14.42 -2.40
N GLU A 18 -1.07 -14.95 -1.36
CA GLU A 18 -1.57 -16.33 -1.35
C GLU A 18 -2.74 -16.50 -2.34
N GLU A 19 -3.58 -15.47 -2.48
CA GLU A 19 -4.75 -15.48 -3.36
C GLU A 19 -4.42 -15.08 -4.82
N TYR A 20 -3.43 -14.22 -5.02
CA TYR A 20 -3.03 -13.66 -6.32
C TYR A 20 -1.54 -13.91 -6.55
N ILE A 21 -1.22 -14.64 -7.61
CA ILE A 21 0.15 -15.08 -7.94
C ILE A 21 1.10 -13.88 -8.12
N ASP A 22 0.58 -12.79 -8.68
CA ASP A 22 1.29 -11.55 -8.96
C ASP A 22 0.34 -10.35 -8.88
N VAL A 23 0.93 -9.15 -8.98
CA VAL A 23 0.18 -7.89 -8.93
C VAL A 23 -0.66 -7.64 -10.18
N GLU A 24 -0.38 -8.31 -11.30
CA GLU A 24 -1.13 -8.14 -12.55
C GLU A 24 -2.59 -8.61 -12.43
N ASN A 25 -2.85 -9.52 -11.48
CA ASN A 25 -4.16 -10.10 -11.23
C ASN A 25 -4.88 -9.51 -10.01
N LEU A 26 -4.32 -8.48 -9.35
CA LEU A 26 -4.93 -7.89 -8.16
C LEU A 26 -6.32 -7.30 -8.46
N PRO A 27 -7.31 -7.58 -7.61
CA PRO A 27 -8.67 -7.14 -7.85
C PRO A 27 -8.85 -5.70 -7.37
N ILE A 28 -9.94 -5.05 -7.78
CA ILE A 28 -10.18 -3.64 -7.45
C ILE A 28 -10.32 -3.38 -5.95
N GLU A 29 -10.73 -4.39 -5.19
CA GLU A 29 -10.88 -4.40 -3.74
C GLU A 29 -9.55 -4.10 -3.03
N PHE A 30 -8.43 -4.60 -3.56
CA PHE A 30 -7.10 -4.28 -3.06
C PHE A 30 -6.86 -2.77 -3.10
N TYR A 31 -7.05 -2.18 -4.28
CA TYR A 31 -6.82 -0.76 -4.50
C TYR A 31 -7.77 0.12 -3.69
N LEU A 32 -9.05 -0.25 -3.57
CA LEU A 32 -10.03 0.47 -2.75
C LEU A 32 -9.66 0.45 -1.26
N LYS A 33 -9.21 -0.71 -0.76
CA LYS A 33 -8.78 -0.86 0.64
C LYS A 33 -7.59 0.02 0.94
N TYR A 34 -6.52 -0.08 0.15
CA TYR A 34 -5.31 0.70 0.40
C TYR A 34 -5.48 2.18 0.11
N ARG A 35 -6.34 2.57 -0.84
CA ARG A 35 -6.76 3.96 -1.01
C ARG A 35 -7.43 4.51 0.25
N SER A 36 -8.32 3.74 0.86
CA SER A 36 -9.02 4.16 2.09
C SER A 36 -8.05 4.30 3.27
N LEU A 37 -7.10 3.37 3.40
CA LEU A 37 -6.03 3.44 4.39
C LEU A 37 -5.18 4.71 4.23
N LEU A 38 -4.67 4.94 3.03
CA LEU A 38 -3.83 6.10 2.71
C LEU A 38 -4.60 7.43 2.88
N LEU A 39 -5.90 7.47 2.55
CA LEU A 39 -6.76 8.61 2.81
C LEU A 39 -6.90 8.86 4.33
N SER A 40 -7.01 7.81 5.14
CA SER A 40 -7.07 7.95 6.60
C SER A 40 -5.77 8.55 7.17
N TYR A 41 -4.61 8.15 6.65
CA TYR A 41 -3.32 8.75 7.03
C TYR A 41 -3.29 10.24 6.68
N LYS A 42 -3.70 10.60 5.47
CA LYS A 42 -3.80 12.00 5.03
C LYS A 42 -4.71 12.82 5.94
N LEU A 43 -5.90 12.30 6.27
CA LEU A 43 -6.87 12.98 7.14
C LEU A 43 -6.37 13.12 8.57
N ASN A 44 -5.52 12.20 9.04
CA ASN A 44 -4.85 12.26 10.34
C ASN A 44 -3.57 13.13 10.33
N GLY A 45 -3.36 13.94 9.27
CA GLY A 45 -2.26 14.90 9.19
C GLY A 45 -0.91 14.31 8.77
N GLN A 46 -0.87 13.06 8.30
CA GLN A 46 0.37 12.48 7.78
C GLN A 46 0.67 13.04 6.38
N ASP A 47 1.92 13.45 6.15
CA ASP A 47 2.35 13.96 4.86
C ASP A 47 2.70 12.83 3.87
N LYS A 48 2.56 13.14 2.57
CA LYS A 48 2.80 12.20 1.48
C LYS A 48 4.19 11.56 1.54
N LYS A 49 5.23 12.32 1.94
CA LYS A 49 6.62 11.85 1.94
C LYS A 49 6.86 10.86 3.07
N SER A 50 6.37 11.14 4.28
CA SER A 50 6.47 10.23 5.43
C SER A 50 5.78 8.89 5.15
N ILE A 51 4.58 8.92 4.56
CA ILE A 51 3.85 7.70 4.19
C ILE A 51 4.62 6.91 3.11
N TYR A 52 5.13 7.60 2.09
CA TYR A 52 5.92 6.96 1.05
C TYR A 52 7.16 6.25 1.62
N ILE A 53 7.92 6.95 2.47
CA ILE A 53 9.11 6.38 3.14
C ILE A 53 8.74 5.16 3.99
N PHE A 54 7.60 5.22 4.68
CA PHE A 54 7.10 4.09 5.46
C PHE A 54 6.90 2.84 4.58
N PHE A 55 6.21 2.95 3.45
CA PHE A 55 6.02 1.81 2.54
C PHE A 55 7.32 1.36 1.86
N CYS A 56 8.24 2.27 1.51
CA CYS A 56 9.57 1.90 1.04
C CYS A 56 10.32 1.02 2.04
N ASN A 57 10.28 1.37 3.33
CA ASN A 57 10.94 0.59 4.36
C ASN A 57 10.32 -0.80 4.50
N ILE A 58 8.98 -0.92 4.41
CA ILE A 58 8.31 -2.23 4.41
C ILE A 58 8.78 -3.07 3.22
N ALA A 59 8.81 -2.51 2.00
CA ALA A 59 9.23 -3.23 0.79
C ALA A 59 10.68 -3.72 0.90
N ASN A 60 11.60 -2.85 1.36
CA ASN A 60 13.02 -3.19 1.53
C ASN A 60 13.25 -4.32 2.55
N GLU A 61 12.44 -4.36 3.61
CA GLU A 61 12.53 -5.39 4.65
C GLU A 61 11.83 -6.70 4.27
N ASN A 62 10.95 -6.69 3.26
CA ASN A 62 10.08 -7.83 2.90
C ASN A 62 10.08 -8.04 1.38
N LEU A 63 11.24 -8.41 0.85
CA LEU A 63 11.49 -8.55 -0.59
C LEU A 63 10.55 -9.54 -1.29
N ASP A 64 10.03 -10.54 -0.58
CA ASP A 64 9.14 -11.53 -1.18
C ASP A 64 7.76 -10.96 -1.53
N ILE A 65 7.37 -9.83 -0.94
CA ILE A 65 6.09 -9.16 -1.16
C ILE A 65 6.25 -7.73 -1.68
N SER A 66 7.46 -7.35 -2.13
CA SER A 66 7.77 -5.97 -2.53
C SER A 66 6.86 -5.46 -3.63
N ASP A 67 6.51 -6.31 -4.60
CA ASP A 67 5.70 -5.92 -5.75
C ASP A 67 4.31 -5.45 -5.32
N PHE A 68 3.69 -6.17 -4.38
CA PHE A 68 2.39 -5.79 -3.81
C PHE A 68 2.48 -4.48 -3.01
N ILE A 69 3.62 -4.19 -2.38
CA ILE A 69 3.83 -2.92 -1.67
C ILE A 69 4.04 -1.78 -2.67
N TYR A 70 4.71 -2.03 -3.81
CA TYR A 70 4.87 -1.05 -4.86
C TYR A 70 3.53 -0.63 -5.49
N GLU A 71 2.56 -1.54 -5.61
CA GLU A 71 1.19 -1.18 -6.01
C GLU A 71 0.55 -0.14 -5.07
N ILE A 72 0.81 -0.26 -3.76
CA ILE A 72 0.35 0.75 -2.79
C ILE A 72 1.10 2.08 -3.01
N MET A 73 2.40 2.03 -3.28
CA MET A 73 3.20 3.22 -3.56
C MET A 73 2.75 3.94 -4.83
N ASP A 74 2.29 3.21 -5.84
CA ASP A 74 1.73 3.77 -7.05
C ASP A 74 0.41 4.51 -6.80
N LEU A 75 -0.38 4.10 -5.81
CA LEU A 75 -1.53 4.88 -5.32
C LEU A 75 -1.09 6.19 -4.63
N ILE A 76 0.04 6.18 -3.93
CA ILE A 76 0.61 7.39 -3.30
C ILE A 76 1.09 8.37 -4.37
N ILE A 77 1.87 7.90 -5.34
CA ILE A 77 2.47 8.75 -6.38
C ILE A 77 1.42 9.19 -7.40
N GLY A 78 0.38 8.37 -7.63
CA GLY A 78 -0.69 8.61 -8.58
C GLY A 78 -0.46 8.02 -9.96
N TYR A 79 0.40 6.99 -10.07
CA TYR A 79 0.69 6.25 -11.31
C TYR A 79 -0.37 5.19 -11.63
N CYS A 80 -1.01 4.62 -10.60
CA CYS A 80 -1.83 3.42 -10.76
C CYS A 80 -3.13 3.67 -11.56
N ARG A 81 -3.88 4.76 -11.30
CA ARG A 81 -5.01 5.29 -12.10
C ARG A 81 -5.36 6.73 -11.68
N PRO A 82 -5.76 7.65 -12.58
CA PRO A 82 -6.19 9.00 -12.23
C PRO A 82 -7.33 9.06 -11.20
N ASP A 83 -8.26 8.10 -11.27
CA ASP A 83 -9.45 8.04 -10.40
C ASP A 83 -9.13 7.64 -8.94
N PHE A 84 -7.95 7.09 -8.70
CA PHE A 84 -7.51 6.61 -7.39
C PHE A 84 -6.51 7.54 -6.71
N LYS A 85 -6.25 8.72 -7.29
CA LYS A 85 -5.36 9.73 -6.70
C LYS A 85 -5.87 10.17 -5.33
N ILE A 86 -4.93 10.19 -4.38
CA ILE A 86 -5.19 10.59 -2.98
C ILE A 86 -4.64 11.99 -2.70
N TRP A 87 -3.51 12.32 -3.33
CA TRP A 87 -2.85 13.61 -3.26
C TRP A 87 -2.90 14.32 -4.60
#